data_AF-A0A1V5IVW4-F1
#
_entry.id   AF-A0A1V5IVW4-F1
#
_cell.length_a   1.000
_cell.length_b   1.000
_cell.length_c   1.000
_cell.angle_alpha   90.00
_cell.angle_beta   90.00
_cell.angle_gamma   90.00
#
_symmetry.space_group_name_H-M   'P 1'
#
loop_
_entity.id
_entity.type
_entity.pdbx_description
1 polymer ?
#
loop_
_entity_poly.entity_id
_entity_poly.type
_entity_poly.pdbx_seq_one_letter_code
_entity_poly.pdbx_strand_id
1 'polypeptide(L)'
;MGLKQANHLTDNLITRYAEPLACAAWLLGGDDYPTGLLRAAWKPYLHNQAHDSICGCSTDQVAMEMEARYAQVQDIAAAVSSESMASIARMVDTRTAAEATTADTLPLLVFNPNPWPCDCVVDARVPVGGGIEEGADFAVRGWNGEYLADAQTNGEYPCGAARSGPPAVLPDQVLRGEPHVNLCFHAEALPPMGFRVYFISPSGNGRSGQDMPHVHVSHGMLENDWLSVLVSDSGTVDVRDRRTGLAYQGLNVFEDSGDIGDEYDYCPVLDRPALSGAGRASVRIARAGPHVGTLRVQIPFDIPVGADHSSRRRVPDTTTVDLVTYVTLTSASPYVAFRTEIVNTARDHRLRALFPTGVKTDCVYAQAQLDVVRRQVAPPEPRPEWIQAPALLWPFQGFVDASDRRAGLAVVTRGLPECECFTDKDGGVVLAVTLLRCVEWLSRDDLTTRRGHAGPPVHTPGAQCQGSHVFEYAVVPHSGTWVAGRMAQIAREYLSPPVCFAASVHPGGISENVSLLELANGPALITAVKKAEAEDALVVRLHNPTSDEADAILTSRVPLASAVMARLDETPGESLQIERGPCAVSGPDATGKPAQCRIGIRLRPKQIATVLLYPATGTRG
;
A
#
# COMPACT_ATOMS: atom_id res chain seq x y z
N MET A 1 -2.06 -11.91 13.38
CA MET A 1 -2.05 -10.81 12.38
C MET A 1 -0.72 -10.66 11.63
N GLY A 2 0.45 -10.79 12.28
CA GLY A 2 1.76 -10.64 11.62
C GLY A 2 1.97 -11.42 10.31
N LEU A 3 1.50 -12.68 10.23
CA LEU A 3 1.58 -13.49 8.99
C LEU A 3 0.89 -12.83 7.77
N LYS A 4 -0.18 -12.06 7.99
CA LYS A 4 -1.00 -11.45 6.92
C LYS A 4 -0.34 -10.17 6.41
N GLN A 5 0.30 -9.43 7.32
CA GLN A 5 1.14 -8.29 7.00
C GLN A 5 2.39 -8.72 6.22
N ALA A 6 3.06 -9.79 6.67
CA ALA A 6 4.19 -10.37 5.95
C ALA A 6 3.78 -10.84 4.54
N ASN A 7 2.62 -11.52 4.41
CA ASN A 7 2.08 -11.90 3.11
C ASN A 7 1.83 -10.70 2.19
N HIS A 8 1.18 -9.65 2.70
CA HIS A 8 0.89 -8.45 1.93
C HIS A 8 2.16 -7.74 1.44
N LEU A 9 3.15 -7.60 2.33
CA LEU A 9 4.46 -7.05 1.99
C LEU A 9 5.13 -7.88 0.89
N THR A 10 5.18 -9.20 1.06
CA THR A 10 5.83 -10.11 0.12
C THR A 10 5.15 -10.11 -1.25
N ASP A 11 3.81 -10.15 -1.29
CA ASP A 11 3.04 -10.08 -2.54
C ASP A 11 3.32 -8.78 -3.29
N ASN A 12 3.30 -7.64 -2.60
CA ASN A 12 3.60 -6.35 -3.20
C ASN A 12 5.05 -6.29 -3.71
N LEU A 13 6.04 -6.72 -2.91
CA LEU A 13 7.45 -6.72 -3.30
C LEU A 13 7.70 -7.50 -4.59
N ILE A 14 7.11 -8.70 -4.73
CA ILE A 14 7.29 -9.51 -5.94
C ILE A 14 6.52 -8.91 -7.11
N THR A 15 5.21 -8.67 -6.94
CA THR A 15 4.30 -8.39 -8.07
C THR A 15 4.28 -6.93 -8.52
N ARG A 16 4.74 -5.99 -7.69
CA ARG A 16 4.70 -4.54 -7.96
C ARG A 16 6.07 -3.93 -8.17
N TYR A 17 7.12 -4.55 -7.64
CA TYR A 17 8.47 -4.02 -7.74
C TYR A 17 9.40 -4.99 -8.47
N ALA A 18 9.65 -6.18 -7.94
CA ALA A 18 10.68 -7.08 -8.47
C ALA A 18 10.42 -7.49 -9.93
N GLU A 19 9.23 -8.01 -10.27
CA GLU A 19 8.92 -8.40 -11.65
C GLU A 19 8.84 -7.19 -12.60
N PRO A 20 8.11 -6.09 -12.28
CA PRO A 20 8.05 -4.92 -13.16
C PRO A 20 9.40 -4.24 -13.41
N LEU A 21 10.23 -4.09 -12.38
CA LEU A 21 11.57 -3.50 -12.50
C LEU A 21 12.50 -4.39 -13.33
N ALA A 22 12.46 -5.71 -13.11
CA ALA A 22 13.21 -6.65 -13.92
C ALA A 22 12.78 -6.62 -15.39
N CYS A 23 11.47 -6.46 -15.65
CA CYS A 23 10.97 -6.24 -17.01
C CYS A 23 11.48 -4.92 -17.62
N ALA A 24 11.48 -3.84 -16.84
CA ALA A 24 11.99 -2.55 -17.29
C ALA A 24 13.50 -2.63 -17.63
N ALA A 25 14.31 -3.22 -16.76
CA ALA A 25 15.74 -3.42 -17.00
C ALA A 25 15.97 -4.24 -18.29
N TRP A 26 15.30 -5.39 -18.42
CA TRP A 26 15.39 -6.25 -19.60
C TRP A 26 14.97 -5.54 -20.90
N LEU A 27 13.86 -4.78 -20.88
CA LEU A 27 13.35 -4.09 -22.07
C LEU A 27 14.17 -2.89 -22.48
N LEU A 28 14.91 -2.27 -21.55
CA LEU A 28 15.79 -1.14 -21.83
C LEU A 28 17.18 -1.56 -22.33
N GLY A 29 17.47 -2.85 -22.43
CA GLY A 29 18.78 -3.37 -22.83
C GLY A 29 19.78 -3.50 -21.66
N GLY A 30 19.27 -3.48 -20.43
CA GLY A 30 20.06 -3.73 -19.23
C GLY A 30 20.26 -5.22 -18.97
N ASP A 31 20.19 -5.61 -17.70
CA ASP A 31 20.43 -6.98 -17.26
C ASP A 31 19.28 -7.91 -17.70
N ASP A 32 19.61 -9.19 -17.92
CA ASP A 32 18.62 -10.21 -18.27
C ASP A 32 17.58 -10.41 -17.15
N TYR A 33 16.35 -10.75 -17.53
CA TYR A 33 15.28 -11.04 -16.56
C TYR A 33 15.67 -12.22 -15.65
N PRO A 34 15.77 -12.03 -14.31
CA PRO A 34 16.39 -12.98 -13.38
C PRO A 34 15.43 -14.12 -12.99
N THR A 35 15.05 -14.93 -13.99
CA THR A 35 14.05 -16.01 -13.87
C THR A 35 14.35 -16.99 -12.74
N GLY A 36 15.63 -17.34 -12.55
CA GLY A 36 16.04 -18.26 -11.49
C GLY A 36 15.77 -17.72 -10.08
N LEU A 37 16.10 -16.45 -9.84
CA LEU A 37 15.88 -15.79 -8.55
C LEU A 37 14.38 -15.59 -8.28
N LEU A 38 13.64 -15.09 -9.27
CA LEU A 38 12.19 -14.91 -9.14
C LEU A 38 11.47 -16.24 -8.89
N ARG A 39 11.89 -17.34 -9.55
CA ARG A 39 11.36 -18.68 -9.27
C ARG A 39 11.72 -19.17 -7.86
N ALA A 40 12.91 -18.85 -7.36
CA ALA A 40 13.33 -19.15 -6.01
C ALA A 40 12.56 -18.34 -4.95
N ALA A 41 12.06 -17.15 -5.29
CA ALA A 41 11.15 -16.34 -4.47
C ALA A 41 9.70 -16.88 -4.51
N TRP A 42 9.15 -17.13 -5.69
CA TRP A 42 7.76 -17.57 -5.84
C TRP A 42 7.45 -18.90 -5.15
N LYS A 43 8.37 -19.87 -5.16
CA LYS A 43 8.14 -21.19 -4.55
C LYS A 43 7.86 -21.13 -3.02
N PRO A 44 8.75 -20.61 -2.17
CA PRO A 44 8.49 -20.49 -0.74
C PRO A 44 7.31 -19.56 -0.43
N TYR A 45 7.08 -18.51 -1.22
CA TYR A 45 5.87 -17.68 -1.11
C TYR A 45 4.60 -18.51 -1.30
N LEU A 46 4.53 -19.34 -2.36
CA LEU A 46 3.38 -20.20 -2.65
C LEU A 46 3.20 -21.29 -1.59
N HIS A 47 4.29 -21.81 -1.00
CA HIS A 47 4.17 -22.73 0.13
C HIS A 47 3.48 -22.08 1.34
N ASN A 48 3.59 -20.76 1.53
CA ASN A 48 2.88 -20.04 2.60
C ASN A 48 1.38 -19.87 2.31
N GLN A 49 0.94 -20.08 1.06
CA GLN A 49 -0.46 -19.90 0.64
C GLN A 49 -1.35 -21.13 0.86
N ALA A 50 -0.80 -22.24 1.39
CA ALA A 50 -1.64 -23.35 1.85
C ALA A 50 -2.64 -22.83 2.90
N HIS A 51 -3.89 -23.26 2.83
CA HIS A 51 -4.97 -22.67 3.65
C HIS A 51 -4.65 -22.69 5.14
N ASP A 52 -4.21 -23.82 5.69
CA ASP A 52 -3.85 -23.93 7.11
C ASP A 52 -2.67 -23.01 7.52
N SER A 53 -1.79 -22.71 6.56
CA SER A 53 -0.68 -21.76 6.72
C SER A 53 -1.20 -20.32 6.69
N ILE A 54 -1.75 -19.85 5.56
CA ILE A 54 -2.13 -18.44 5.40
C ILE A 54 -3.30 -18.03 6.29
N CYS A 55 -4.23 -18.94 6.64
CA CYS A 55 -5.27 -18.67 7.64
C CYS A 55 -4.65 -18.51 9.04
N GLY A 56 -3.47 -19.08 9.28
CA GLY A 56 -2.80 -19.05 10.58
C GLY A 56 -3.54 -19.90 11.59
N CYS A 57 -4.08 -21.03 11.13
CA CYS A 57 -4.83 -22.00 11.91
C CYS A 57 -4.02 -23.31 12.02
N SER A 58 -2.78 -23.16 12.47
CA SER A 58 -1.73 -24.16 12.54
C SER A 58 -0.93 -23.95 13.82
N THR A 59 -0.05 -24.89 14.17
CA THR A 59 0.79 -24.75 15.36
C THR A 59 1.78 -23.58 15.25
N ASP A 60 2.26 -23.10 16.41
CA ASP A 60 3.28 -22.06 16.51
C ASP A 60 4.53 -22.34 15.64
N GLN A 61 4.94 -23.62 15.55
CA GLN A 61 6.07 -24.04 14.73
C GLN A 61 5.86 -23.75 13.23
N VAL A 62 4.65 -24.00 12.72
CA VAL A 62 4.31 -23.70 11.33
C VAL A 62 4.37 -22.19 11.09
N ALA A 63 3.84 -21.38 12.01
CA ALA A 63 3.88 -19.92 11.90
C ALA A 63 5.33 -19.39 11.86
N MET A 64 6.23 -19.91 12.72
CA MET A 64 7.65 -19.53 12.70
C MET A 64 8.33 -19.88 11.37
N GLU A 65 8.04 -21.05 10.80
CA GLU A 65 8.58 -21.46 9.49
C GLU A 65 8.01 -20.63 8.33
N MET A 66 6.76 -20.17 8.45
CA MET A 66 6.18 -19.24 7.48
C MET A 66 6.88 -17.88 7.50
N GLU A 67 7.17 -17.34 8.69
CA GLU A 67 7.88 -16.07 8.83
C GLU A 67 9.28 -16.15 8.20
N ALA A 68 10.02 -17.24 8.43
CA ALA A 68 11.31 -17.47 7.80
C ALA A 68 11.21 -17.53 6.26
N ARG A 69 10.18 -18.20 5.73
CA ARG A 69 9.91 -18.21 4.28
C ARG A 69 9.58 -16.83 3.74
N TYR A 70 8.77 -16.03 4.44
CA TYR A 70 8.50 -14.65 4.01
C TYR A 70 9.77 -13.81 3.98
N ALA A 71 10.60 -13.86 5.03
CA ALA A 71 11.87 -13.15 5.08
C ALA A 71 12.77 -13.52 3.88
N GLN A 72 12.94 -14.82 3.61
CA GLN A 72 13.70 -15.28 2.43
C GLN A 72 13.19 -14.68 1.12
N VAL A 73 11.86 -14.66 0.92
CA VAL A 73 11.26 -14.12 -0.30
C VAL A 73 11.43 -12.61 -0.38
N GLN A 74 11.22 -11.90 0.73
CA GLN A 74 11.37 -10.46 0.81
C GLN A 74 12.80 -10.04 0.46
N ASP A 75 13.81 -10.76 0.97
CA ASP A 75 15.22 -10.52 0.65
C ASP A 75 15.50 -10.71 -0.85
N ILE A 76 15.01 -11.80 -1.46
CA ILE A 76 15.20 -12.05 -2.90
C ILE A 76 14.50 -10.97 -3.73
N ALA A 77 13.25 -10.63 -3.40
CA ALA A 77 12.47 -9.63 -4.14
C ALA A 77 13.08 -8.22 -4.03
N ALA A 78 13.56 -7.86 -2.84
CA ALA A 78 14.27 -6.61 -2.60
C ALA A 78 15.59 -6.54 -3.37
N ALA A 79 16.37 -7.63 -3.37
CA ALA A 79 17.60 -7.72 -4.15
C ALA A 79 17.34 -7.60 -5.65
N VAL A 80 16.37 -8.35 -6.20
CA VAL A 80 15.98 -8.25 -7.62
C VAL A 80 15.54 -6.83 -7.97
N SER A 81 14.76 -6.17 -7.11
CA SER A 81 14.33 -4.78 -7.32
C SER A 81 15.53 -3.82 -7.34
N SER A 82 16.46 -3.98 -6.38
CA SER A 82 17.67 -3.16 -6.27
C SER A 82 18.60 -3.33 -7.46
N GLU A 83 18.90 -4.57 -7.85
CA GLU A 83 19.75 -4.86 -8.99
C GLU A 83 19.13 -4.39 -10.31
N SER A 84 17.81 -4.52 -10.45
CA SER A 84 17.11 -4.00 -11.64
C SER A 84 17.17 -2.48 -11.71
N MET A 85 16.97 -1.77 -10.59
CA MET A 85 17.15 -0.32 -10.52
C MET A 85 18.61 0.09 -10.77
N ALA A 86 19.59 -0.66 -10.25
CA ALA A 86 21.00 -0.41 -10.51
C ALA A 86 21.36 -0.62 -11.99
N SER A 87 20.80 -1.65 -12.63
CA SER A 87 20.94 -1.91 -14.06
C SER A 87 20.38 -0.76 -14.90
N ILE A 88 19.16 -0.31 -14.57
CA ILE A 88 18.55 0.87 -15.19
C ILE A 88 19.42 2.11 -14.98
N ALA A 89 19.87 2.35 -13.74
CA ALA A 89 20.68 3.51 -13.39
C ALA A 89 21.96 3.59 -14.23
N ARG A 90 22.68 2.48 -14.44
CA ARG A 90 23.90 2.42 -15.27
C ARG A 90 23.70 2.89 -16.72
N MET A 91 22.46 2.85 -17.22
CA MET A 91 22.13 3.27 -18.59
C MET A 91 21.67 4.73 -18.68
N VAL A 92 21.37 5.39 -17.56
CA VAL A 92 20.90 6.78 -17.50
C VAL A 92 22.07 7.77 -17.51
N ASP A 93 21.98 8.86 -18.27
CA ASP A 93 22.98 9.93 -18.21
C ASP A 93 22.76 10.84 -17.00
N THR A 94 23.44 10.56 -15.89
CA THR A 94 23.25 11.30 -14.63
C THR A 94 24.15 12.55 -14.52
N ARG A 95 24.74 13.03 -15.62
CA ARG A 95 25.62 14.22 -15.59
C ARG A 95 24.90 15.54 -15.79
N THR A 96 23.73 15.57 -16.43
CA THR A 96 23.13 16.81 -16.94
C THR A 96 22.96 17.88 -15.86
N ALA A 97 22.37 17.56 -14.71
CA ALA A 97 22.23 18.53 -13.61
C ALA A 97 23.52 18.75 -12.83
N ALA A 98 24.40 17.74 -12.72
CA ALA A 98 25.69 17.87 -12.04
C ALA A 98 26.61 18.86 -12.76
N GLU A 99 26.64 18.81 -14.10
CA GLU A 99 27.35 19.76 -14.94
C GLU A 99 26.73 21.17 -14.89
N ALA A 100 25.41 21.26 -14.66
CA ALA A 100 24.69 22.54 -14.59
C ALA A 100 24.81 23.26 -13.24
N THR A 101 25.11 22.57 -12.14
CA THR A 101 24.90 23.14 -10.79
C THR A 101 26.16 23.46 -9.99
N THR A 102 27.38 23.12 -10.44
CA THR A 102 28.67 23.34 -9.73
C THR A 102 28.76 22.82 -8.28
N ALA A 103 27.68 22.21 -7.77
CA ALA A 103 27.53 21.70 -6.42
C ALA A 103 27.57 20.18 -6.43
N ASP A 104 27.93 19.59 -5.30
CA ASP A 104 27.83 18.15 -5.11
C ASP A 104 26.36 17.75 -5.19
N THR A 105 26.02 16.97 -6.23
CA THR A 105 24.66 16.52 -6.51
C THR A 105 24.57 15.01 -6.50
N LEU A 106 23.50 14.50 -5.90
CA LEU A 106 23.18 13.08 -5.87
C LEU A 106 22.02 12.80 -6.83
N PRO A 107 22.26 12.08 -7.93
CA PRO A 107 21.20 11.54 -8.78
C PRO A 107 20.32 10.55 -8.02
N LEU A 108 19.01 10.73 -8.11
CA LEU A 108 17.99 9.91 -7.46
C LEU A 108 16.95 9.48 -8.50
N LEU A 109 16.95 8.20 -8.84
CA LEU A 109 15.92 7.59 -9.68
C LEU A 109 14.71 7.27 -8.80
N VAL A 110 13.54 7.77 -9.18
CA VAL A 110 12.27 7.49 -8.51
C VAL A 110 11.40 6.67 -9.45
N PHE A 111 11.14 5.42 -9.08
CA PHE A 111 10.30 4.50 -9.84
C PHE A 111 8.86 4.48 -9.34
N ASN A 112 7.91 4.75 -10.21
CA ASN A 112 6.49 4.59 -9.98
C ASN A 112 6.03 3.19 -10.44
N PRO A 113 5.60 2.31 -9.52
CA PRO A 113 5.14 0.96 -9.87
C PRO A 113 3.72 0.94 -10.46
N ASN A 114 3.00 2.06 -10.46
CA ASN A 114 1.61 2.14 -10.89
C ASN A 114 1.50 2.40 -12.39
N PRO A 115 0.51 1.82 -13.10
CA PRO A 115 0.35 1.97 -14.54
C PRO A 115 -0.34 3.26 -14.98
N TRP A 116 -0.37 4.28 -14.13
CA TRP A 116 -0.82 5.62 -14.47
C TRP A 116 0.16 6.64 -13.88
N PRO A 117 0.22 7.86 -14.45
CA PRO A 117 0.97 8.95 -13.86
C PRO A 117 0.48 9.22 -12.44
N CYS A 118 1.39 9.40 -11.48
CA CYS A 118 1.02 9.76 -10.12
C CYS A 118 1.79 10.99 -9.63
N ASP A 119 1.06 11.84 -8.92
CA ASP A 119 1.65 12.82 -8.02
C ASP A 119 1.79 12.17 -6.66
N CYS A 120 2.94 12.31 -6.02
CA CYS A 120 3.17 11.72 -4.71
C CYS A 120 4.20 12.51 -3.92
N VAL A 121 4.24 12.26 -2.62
CA VAL A 121 5.41 12.60 -1.83
C VAL A 121 6.35 11.40 -1.76
N VAL A 122 7.57 11.61 -2.22
CA VAL A 122 8.63 10.61 -2.27
C VAL A 122 9.42 10.67 -0.97
N ASP A 123 9.53 9.57 -0.25
CA ASP A 123 10.50 9.41 0.83
C ASP A 123 11.82 8.85 0.27
N ALA A 124 12.93 9.53 0.55
CA ALA A 124 14.25 9.14 0.12
C ALA A 124 15.26 9.16 1.27
N ARG A 125 16.26 8.29 1.18
CA ARG A 125 17.37 8.21 2.11
C ARG A 125 18.66 8.53 1.36
N VAL A 126 19.32 9.59 1.79
CA VAL A 126 20.48 10.15 1.10
C VAL A 126 21.72 9.95 1.97
N PRO A 127 22.80 9.33 1.45
CA PRO A 127 24.04 9.17 2.21
C PRO A 127 24.67 10.52 2.57
N VAL A 128 25.26 10.59 3.75
CA VAL A 128 26.01 11.75 4.28
C VAL A 128 27.49 11.57 3.96
N GLY A 129 28.11 12.61 3.41
CA GLY A 129 29.50 12.59 2.95
C GLY A 129 29.68 13.36 1.63
N GLY A 130 30.91 13.79 1.34
CA GLY A 130 31.23 14.46 0.07
C GLY A 130 30.39 15.71 -0.24
N GLY A 131 30.12 16.56 0.77
CA GLY A 131 29.34 17.80 0.62
C GLY A 131 27.91 17.76 1.18
N ILE A 132 27.40 16.58 1.57
CA ILE A 132 26.09 16.41 2.21
C ILE A 132 26.27 16.25 3.73
N GLU A 133 25.76 17.18 4.53
CA GLU A 133 25.81 17.18 6.00
C GLU A 133 24.43 16.95 6.65
N GLU A 134 24.42 16.31 7.83
CA GLU A 134 23.19 16.13 8.61
C GLU A 134 22.66 17.48 9.14
N GLY A 135 21.37 17.75 8.94
CA GLY A 135 20.75 19.03 9.32
C GLY A 135 20.90 20.16 8.29
N ALA A 136 21.54 19.90 7.14
CA ALA A 136 21.49 20.80 6.00
C ALA A 136 20.09 20.87 5.38
N ASP A 137 19.74 22.04 4.83
CA ASP A 137 18.60 22.15 3.92
C ASP A 137 19.00 21.54 2.56
N PHE A 138 18.09 20.81 1.93
CA PHE A 138 18.33 20.16 0.64
C PHE A 138 17.38 20.70 -0.43
N ALA A 139 17.92 20.95 -1.62
CA ALA A 139 17.15 21.31 -2.80
C ALA A 139 16.98 20.08 -3.68
N VAL A 140 15.76 19.88 -4.17
CA VAL A 140 15.42 18.92 -5.21
C VAL A 140 15.44 19.64 -6.54
N ARG A 141 16.17 19.07 -7.50
CA ARG A 141 16.33 19.61 -8.84
C ARG A 141 15.88 18.62 -9.89
N GLY A 142 15.42 19.16 -11.01
CA GLY A 142 15.06 18.38 -12.19
C GLY A 142 16.28 18.12 -13.08
N TRP A 143 16.01 17.58 -14.27
CA TRP A 143 17.05 17.05 -15.15
C TRP A 143 18.05 18.10 -15.64
N ASN A 144 17.59 19.32 -15.89
CA ASN A 144 18.42 20.41 -16.39
C ASN A 144 19.00 21.26 -15.25
N GLY A 145 18.94 20.76 -14.00
CA GLY A 145 19.40 21.46 -12.81
C GLY A 145 18.44 22.54 -12.30
N GLU A 146 17.26 22.68 -12.91
CA GLU A 146 16.22 23.58 -12.46
C GLU A 146 15.78 23.21 -11.03
N TYR A 147 15.60 24.22 -10.20
CA TYR A 147 15.10 24.03 -8.85
C TYR A 147 13.62 23.63 -8.90
N LEU A 148 13.25 22.54 -8.22
CA LEU A 148 11.86 22.08 -8.14
C LEU A 148 11.25 22.34 -6.77
N ALA A 149 11.95 22.00 -5.69
CA ALA A 149 11.43 22.15 -4.34
C ALA A 149 12.55 22.08 -3.29
N ASP A 150 12.28 22.59 -2.09
CA ASP A 150 13.05 22.22 -0.90
C ASP A 150 12.59 20.83 -0.43
N ALA A 151 13.54 19.97 -0.11
CA ALA A 151 13.23 18.71 0.56
C ALA A 151 12.93 18.96 2.03
N GLN A 152 11.99 18.20 2.56
CA GLN A 152 11.59 18.25 3.96
C GLN A 152 12.22 17.08 4.71
N THR A 153 12.98 17.35 5.78
CA THR A 153 13.50 16.30 6.65
C THR A 153 12.38 15.59 7.41
N ASN A 154 12.55 14.30 7.69
CA ASN A 154 11.46 13.47 8.21
C ASN A 154 11.20 13.63 9.73
N GLY A 155 11.99 14.44 10.45
CA GLY A 155 11.79 14.74 11.88
C GLY A 155 11.79 13.48 12.75
N GLU A 156 10.90 13.41 13.75
CA GLU A 156 10.73 12.24 14.62
C GLU A 156 9.88 11.11 14.00
N TYR A 157 9.46 11.26 12.73
CA TYR A 157 8.65 10.24 12.08
C TYR A 157 9.51 9.01 11.74
N PRO A 158 9.15 7.81 12.22
CA PRO A 158 9.92 6.61 11.94
C PRO A 158 9.83 6.24 10.45
N CYS A 159 10.88 6.53 9.70
CA CYS A 159 11.01 6.18 8.27
C CYS A 159 11.46 4.73 8.04
N GLY A 160 11.58 3.93 9.11
CA GLY A 160 12.02 2.54 9.02
C GLY A 160 11.02 1.68 8.26
N ALA A 161 11.53 0.66 7.56
CA ALA A 161 10.74 -0.35 6.86
C ALA A 161 9.70 -0.93 7.84
N ALA A 162 8.43 -0.60 7.63
CA ALA A 162 7.34 -1.21 8.39
C ALA A 162 7.24 -2.70 8.01
N ARG A 163 6.87 -3.56 8.95
CA ARG A 163 6.62 -5.00 8.68
C ARG A 163 5.51 -5.24 7.64
N SER A 164 4.71 -4.21 7.31
CA SER A 164 3.53 -4.27 6.44
C SER A 164 3.63 -3.46 5.15
N GLY A 165 4.63 -2.61 4.96
CA GLY A 165 4.71 -1.71 3.80
C GLY A 165 5.97 -1.96 2.97
N PRO A 166 5.91 -1.90 1.61
CA PRO A 166 7.12 -1.97 0.80
C PRO A 166 8.05 -0.84 1.25
N PRO A 167 9.37 -1.08 1.29
CA PRO A 167 10.27 -0.05 1.73
C PRO A 167 10.30 1.04 0.65
N ALA A 168 10.05 2.30 1.04
CA ALA A 168 10.17 3.45 0.13
C ALA A 168 11.61 3.59 -0.43
N VAL A 169 12.58 2.97 0.25
CA VAL A 169 14.00 2.94 -0.09
C VAL A 169 14.47 1.49 -0.14
N LEU A 170 15.09 1.08 -1.25
CA LEU A 170 15.54 -0.31 -1.39
C LEU A 170 16.64 -0.66 -0.37
N PRO A 171 16.60 -1.86 0.26
CA PRO A 171 17.45 -2.20 1.41
C PRO A 171 18.97 -2.14 1.17
N ASP A 172 19.44 -2.33 -0.07
CA ASP A 172 20.88 -2.35 -0.38
C ASP A 172 21.56 -1.00 -0.08
N GLN A 173 20.80 0.10 -0.05
CA GLN A 173 21.30 1.40 0.43
C GLN A 173 21.41 1.48 1.96
N VAL A 174 20.58 0.72 2.68
CA VAL A 174 20.54 0.68 4.15
C VAL A 174 21.65 -0.21 4.71
N LEU A 175 22.02 -1.27 3.98
CA LEU A 175 23.00 -2.27 4.40
C LEU A 175 24.46 -1.76 4.40
N ARG A 176 24.76 -0.62 3.75
CA ARG A 176 26.13 -0.05 3.72
C ARG A 176 26.55 0.62 5.03
N GLY A 177 25.64 0.82 5.99
CA GLY A 177 25.96 1.37 7.32
C GLY A 177 26.45 2.82 7.29
N GLU A 178 26.40 3.48 6.14
CA GLU A 178 26.81 4.87 5.97
C GLU A 178 25.81 5.79 6.70
N PRO A 179 26.29 6.87 7.33
CA PRO A 179 25.39 7.89 7.87
C PRO A 179 24.53 8.45 6.72
N HIS A 180 23.28 8.81 7.01
CA HIS A 180 22.30 9.18 5.98
C HIS A 180 21.28 10.16 6.55
N VAL A 181 20.66 10.93 5.68
CA VAL A 181 19.51 11.79 5.99
C VAL A 181 18.27 11.24 5.31
N ASN A 182 17.16 11.16 6.05
CA ASN A 182 15.85 10.86 5.49
C ASN A 182 15.14 12.16 5.15
N LEU A 183 14.74 12.30 3.89
CA LEU A 183 14.06 13.47 3.36
C LEU A 183 12.84 13.04 2.55
N CYS A 184 11.92 13.98 2.34
CA CYS A 184 10.85 13.80 1.37
C CYS A 184 10.69 15.03 0.48
N PHE A 185 10.09 14.84 -0.69
CA PHE A 185 9.72 15.92 -1.59
C PHE A 185 8.51 15.55 -2.44
N HIS A 186 7.80 16.56 -2.93
CA HIS A 186 6.73 16.37 -3.89
C HIS A 186 7.31 16.00 -5.27
N ALA A 187 6.88 14.87 -5.82
CA ALA A 187 7.15 14.45 -7.18
C ALA A 187 5.87 14.55 -8.01
N GLU A 188 5.90 15.39 -9.04
CA GLU A 188 4.79 15.59 -9.97
C GLU A 188 4.93 14.67 -11.19
N ALA A 189 3.80 14.09 -11.59
CA ALA A 189 3.60 13.33 -12.81
C ALA A 189 4.66 12.24 -13.03
N LEU A 190 4.93 11.41 -12.01
CA LEU A 190 5.85 10.29 -12.15
C LEU A 190 5.38 9.35 -13.26
N PRO A 191 6.26 8.96 -14.20
CA PRO A 191 5.87 8.18 -15.37
C PRO A 191 5.28 6.81 -14.99
N PRO A 192 4.22 6.35 -15.67
CA PRO A 192 3.57 5.09 -15.34
C PRO A 192 4.48 3.89 -15.60
N MET A 193 4.56 2.98 -14.61
CA MET A 193 5.47 1.83 -14.56
C MET A 193 6.87 2.20 -15.05
N GLY A 194 7.39 3.28 -14.52
CA GLY A 194 8.50 4.01 -15.08
C GLY A 194 9.28 4.75 -14.01
N PHE A 195 10.36 5.39 -14.41
CA PHE A 195 11.17 6.20 -13.49
C PHE A 195 11.40 7.61 -14.01
N ARG A 196 11.59 8.54 -13.07
CA ARG A 196 12.09 9.89 -13.32
C ARG A 196 13.32 10.14 -12.46
N VAL A 197 14.27 10.91 -13.00
CA VAL A 197 15.52 11.24 -12.32
C VAL A 197 15.40 12.62 -11.69
N TYR A 198 15.71 12.69 -10.41
CA TYR A 198 15.84 13.90 -9.62
C TYR A 198 17.28 14.07 -9.17
N PHE A 199 17.66 15.27 -8.76
CA PHE A 199 18.98 15.55 -8.22
C PHE A 199 18.85 16.23 -6.87
N ILE A 200 19.45 15.64 -5.85
CA ILE A 200 19.50 16.21 -4.50
C ILE A 200 20.82 16.97 -4.35
N SER A 201 20.74 18.22 -3.94
CA SER A 201 21.91 19.08 -3.68
C SER A 201 21.73 19.83 -2.37
N PRO A 202 22.79 20.15 -1.62
CA PRO A 202 22.70 21.09 -0.51
C PRO A 202 22.06 22.41 -0.98
N SER A 203 21.09 22.92 -0.23
CA SER A 203 20.49 24.21 -0.52
C SER A 203 21.53 25.31 -0.26
N GLY A 204 21.99 25.98 -1.30
CA GLY A 204 22.56 27.33 -1.14
C GLY A 204 21.51 28.28 -0.54
N ASN A 205 21.92 29.43 -0.01
CA ASN A 205 21.07 30.42 0.69
C ASN A 205 19.82 30.97 -0.07
N GLY A 206 19.46 30.43 -1.23
CA GLY A 206 18.24 30.78 -1.97
C GLY A 206 17.08 29.85 -1.62
N ARG A 207 16.23 30.27 -0.67
CA ARG A 207 14.87 29.75 -0.56
C ARG A 207 14.04 30.28 -1.73
N SER A 208 13.33 29.41 -2.44
CA SER A 208 12.38 29.88 -3.45
C SER A 208 11.06 30.26 -2.75
N GLY A 209 10.45 31.37 -3.18
CA GLY A 209 9.13 31.80 -2.75
C GLY A 209 8.01 31.33 -3.68
N GLN A 210 8.13 30.14 -4.28
CA GLN A 210 7.08 29.60 -5.15
C GLN A 210 5.92 29.01 -4.32
N ASP A 211 4.69 29.31 -4.75
CA ASP A 211 3.45 28.67 -4.28
C ASP A 211 3.48 27.18 -4.67
N MET A 212 3.90 26.33 -3.73
CA MET A 212 3.87 24.87 -3.90
C MET A 212 2.63 24.30 -3.19
N PRO A 213 2.18 23.08 -3.53
CA PRO A 213 1.19 22.37 -2.72
C PRO A 213 1.71 22.26 -1.28
N HIS A 214 0.92 22.75 -0.32
CA HIS A 214 1.35 22.88 1.06
C HIS A 214 0.43 22.09 1.99
N VAL A 215 1.06 21.36 2.92
CA VAL A 215 0.36 20.88 4.11
C VAL A 215 0.48 21.93 5.20
N HIS A 216 -0.68 22.45 5.63
CA HIS A 216 -0.74 23.31 6.80
C HIS A 216 -0.83 22.45 8.06
N VAL A 217 0.09 22.67 8.99
CA VAL A 217 0.19 21.92 10.24
C VAL A 217 0.07 22.88 11.41
N SER A 218 -0.85 22.59 12.32
CA SER A 218 -0.96 23.29 13.60
C SER A 218 -1.22 22.28 14.73
N HIS A 219 -1.40 22.78 15.95
CA HIS A 219 -1.67 21.90 17.09
C HIS A 219 -3.01 21.18 16.91
N GLY A 220 -2.97 19.88 16.63
CA GLY A 220 -4.16 19.04 16.45
C GLY A 220 -4.83 19.13 15.08
N MET A 221 -4.25 19.85 14.11
CA MET A 221 -4.86 20.02 12.78
C MET A 221 -3.86 19.80 11.64
N LEU A 222 -4.34 19.18 10.56
CA LEU A 222 -3.64 19.03 9.28
C LEU A 222 -4.57 19.44 8.14
N GLU A 223 -4.11 20.24 7.19
CA GLU A 223 -4.90 20.61 6.01
C GLU A 223 -4.06 20.56 4.74
N ASN A 224 -4.67 20.11 3.64
CA ASN A 224 -4.13 20.18 2.29
C ASN A 224 -5.25 20.62 1.31
N ASP A 225 -5.01 20.49 0.01
CA ASP A 225 -5.99 20.92 -1.02
C ASP A 225 -7.28 20.10 -1.00
N TRP A 226 -7.25 18.86 -0.52
CA TRP A 226 -8.39 17.95 -0.49
C TRP A 226 -9.09 17.89 0.85
N LEU A 227 -8.34 17.92 1.96
CA LEU A 227 -8.83 17.52 3.28
C LEU A 227 -8.48 18.56 4.35
N SER A 228 -9.37 18.69 5.33
CA SER A 228 -9.09 19.29 6.64
C SER A 228 -9.29 18.22 7.71
N VAL A 229 -8.29 18.02 8.56
CA VAL A 229 -8.21 16.94 9.54
C VAL A 229 -8.02 17.54 10.93
N LEU A 230 -8.87 17.16 11.87
CA LEU A 230 -8.82 17.61 13.26
C LEU A 230 -8.70 16.40 14.19
N VAL A 231 -7.75 16.43 15.11
CA VAL A 231 -7.61 15.44 16.18
C VAL A 231 -8.26 15.99 17.44
N SER A 232 -9.22 15.26 17.99
CA SER A 232 -9.92 15.66 19.23
C SER A 232 -9.09 15.36 20.48
N ASP A 233 -9.49 15.94 21.61
CA ASP A 233 -8.90 15.64 22.93
C ASP A 233 -9.05 14.16 23.34
N SER A 234 -9.99 13.43 22.74
CA SER A 234 -10.18 11.98 22.97
C SER A 234 -9.32 11.11 22.03
N GLY A 235 -8.59 11.74 21.10
CA GLY A 235 -7.74 11.07 20.12
C GLY A 235 -8.45 10.58 18.87
N THR A 236 -9.78 10.78 18.76
CA THR A 236 -10.51 10.55 17.51
C THR A 236 -10.14 11.58 16.46
N VAL A 237 -10.35 11.22 15.19
CA VAL A 237 -10.03 12.06 14.04
C VAL A 237 -11.29 12.45 13.29
N ASP A 238 -11.47 13.73 13.05
CA ASP A 238 -12.51 14.27 12.19
C ASP A 238 -11.88 14.66 10.85
N VAL A 239 -12.49 14.24 9.74
CA VAL A 239 -12.01 14.52 8.39
C VAL A 239 -13.11 15.22 7.59
N ARG A 240 -12.77 16.37 7.00
CA ARG A 240 -13.64 17.12 6.10
C ARG A 240 -13.08 17.10 4.69
N ASP A 241 -13.84 16.58 3.74
CA ASP A 241 -13.51 16.67 2.31
C ASP A 241 -13.87 18.07 1.81
N ARG A 242 -12.85 18.85 1.41
CA ARG A 242 -12.99 20.24 0.99
C ARG A 242 -13.69 20.38 -0.35
N ARG A 243 -13.70 19.33 -1.18
CA ARG A 243 -14.36 19.33 -2.49
C ARG A 243 -15.87 19.18 -2.36
N THR A 244 -16.32 18.34 -1.43
CA THR A 244 -17.75 18.05 -1.20
C THR A 244 -18.33 18.84 -0.04
N GLY A 245 -17.49 19.34 0.86
CA GLY A 245 -17.88 19.99 2.10
C GLY A 245 -18.31 19.03 3.23
N LEU A 246 -18.40 17.72 2.95
CA LEU A 246 -18.84 16.69 3.89
C LEU A 246 -17.80 16.45 4.98
N ALA A 247 -18.28 16.20 6.20
CA ALA A 247 -17.47 15.90 7.36
C ALA A 247 -17.78 14.51 7.90
N TYR A 248 -16.74 13.77 8.25
CA TYR A 248 -16.76 12.44 8.82
C TYR A 248 -16.14 12.57 10.22
N GLN A 249 -16.95 12.32 11.26
CA GLN A 249 -16.60 12.64 12.64
C GLN A 249 -16.38 11.38 13.47
N GLY A 250 -15.49 11.46 14.46
CA GLY A 250 -15.26 10.35 15.38
C GLY A 250 -14.60 9.15 14.71
N LEU A 251 -13.74 9.37 13.70
CA LEU A 251 -13.00 8.30 13.05
C LEU A 251 -11.87 7.79 13.95
N ASN A 252 -11.45 6.57 13.69
CA ASN A 252 -10.33 5.91 14.35
C ASN A 252 -10.51 5.73 15.86
N VAL A 253 -11.72 5.38 16.29
CA VAL A 253 -11.97 4.93 17.66
C VAL A 253 -11.46 3.50 17.80
N PHE A 254 -10.72 3.20 18.87
CA PHE A 254 -10.28 1.84 19.13
C PHE A 254 -11.28 1.12 20.04
N GLU A 255 -11.58 -0.12 19.68
CA GLU A 255 -12.45 -1.00 20.45
C GLU A 255 -11.70 -2.29 20.82
N ASP A 256 -11.77 -2.67 22.09
CA ASP A 256 -11.21 -3.90 22.62
C ASP A 256 -12.31 -4.80 23.21
N SER A 257 -12.42 -6.03 22.70
CA SER A 257 -13.46 -7.00 23.08
C SER A 257 -12.84 -8.34 23.45
N GLY A 258 -13.45 -9.12 24.34
CA GLY A 258 -12.88 -10.42 24.73
C GLY A 258 -13.11 -11.45 23.64
N ASP A 259 -12.12 -12.30 23.40
CA ASP A 259 -12.16 -13.41 22.45
C ASP A 259 -11.71 -14.69 23.14
N ILE A 260 -12.69 -15.56 23.45
CA ILE A 260 -12.45 -16.89 24.02
C ILE A 260 -12.57 -17.99 22.94
N GLY A 261 -12.37 -17.59 21.68
CA GLY A 261 -12.47 -18.44 20.50
C GLY A 261 -11.24 -19.30 20.26
N ASP A 262 -10.98 -19.54 18.98
CA ASP A 262 -9.81 -20.28 18.50
C ASP A 262 -9.25 -19.60 17.23
N GLU A 263 -8.23 -20.18 16.60
CA GLU A 263 -7.59 -19.60 15.41
C GLU A 263 -8.53 -19.47 14.20
N TYR A 264 -9.63 -20.23 14.16
CA TYR A 264 -10.64 -20.15 13.10
C TYR A 264 -11.68 -19.07 13.40
N ASP A 265 -12.21 -19.07 14.63
CA ASP A 265 -13.42 -18.34 14.95
C ASP A 265 -13.26 -17.42 16.16
N TYR A 266 -13.63 -16.16 15.96
CA TYR A 266 -13.91 -15.23 17.05
C TYR A 266 -15.10 -15.74 17.88
N CYS A 267 -14.94 -15.75 19.20
CA CYS A 267 -16.03 -16.08 20.14
C CYS A 267 -16.10 -15.01 21.23
N PRO A 268 -17.11 -14.11 21.20
CA PRO A 268 -17.20 -13.02 22.16
C PRO A 268 -17.45 -13.51 23.58
N VAL A 269 -16.89 -12.77 24.55
CA VAL A 269 -17.27 -12.85 25.98
C VAL A 269 -18.61 -12.14 26.25
N LEU A 270 -19.15 -12.30 27.45
CA LEU A 270 -20.40 -11.66 27.89
C LEU A 270 -20.27 -10.17 28.21
N ASP A 271 -19.04 -9.68 28.41
CA ASP A 271 -18.78 -8.29 28.76
C ASP A 271 -18.83 -7.37 27.53
N ARG A 272 -19.16 -6.10 27.76
CA ARG A 272 -19.16 -5.11 26.68
C ARG A 272 -17.73 -4.76 26.26
N PRO A 273 -17.50 -4.42 24.99
CA PRO A 273 -16.21 -3.91 24.55
C PRO A 273 -15.81 -2.62 25.27
N ALA A 274 -14.52 -2.44 25.51
CA ALA A 274 -13.93 -1.19 25.95
C ALA A 274 -13.66 -0.28 24.73
N LEU A 275 -13.79 1.03 24.91
CA LEU A 275 -13.57 2.03 23.86
C LEU A 275 -12.52 3.06 24.30
N SER A 276 -11.62 3.45 23.40
CA SER A 276 -10.51 4.38 23.72
C SER A 276 -10.95 5.84 23.98
N GLY A 277 -12.19 6.21 23.64
CA GLY A 277 -12.67 7.60 23.66
C GLY A 277 -12.99 8.22 25.03
N ALA A 278 -12.80 7.49 26.13
CA ALA A 278 -13.07 8.00 27.49
C ALA A 278 -11.89 8.75 28.12
N GLY A 279 -10.67 8.53 27.63
CA GLY A 279 -9.44 9.15 28.13
C GLY A 279 -9.07 10.43 27.37
N ARG A 280 -8.07 11.16 27.90
CA ARG A 280 -7.47 12.31 27.21
C ARG A 280 -6.23 11.87 26.43
N ALA A 281 -6.22 12.12 25.13
CA ALA A 281 -5.09 11.87 24.26
C ALA A 281 -4.01 12.94 24.43
N SER A 282 -2.75 12.54 24.26
CA SER A 282 -1.62 13.46 24.08
C SER A 282 -1.35 13.63 22.59
N VAL A 283 -1.42 14.87 22.10
CA VAL A 283 -1.20 15.21 20.69
C VAL A 283 0.01 16.11 20.56
N ARG A 284 0.94 15.72 19.69
CA ARG A 284 2.10 16.54 19.34
C ARG A 284 2.39 16.46 17.84
N ILE A 285 2.97 17.53 17.31
CA ILE A 285 3.45 17.55 15.94
C ILE A 285 4.70 16.68 15.88
N ALA A 286 4.67 15.59 15.10
CA ALA A 286 5.83 14.74 14.85
C ALA A 286 6.60 15.21 13.61
N ARG A 287 5.88 15.78 12.64
CA ARG A 287 6.43 16.29 11.39
C ARG A 287 5.60 17.49 10.92
N ALA A 288 6.28 18.58 10.56
CA ALA A 288 5.66 19.73 9.92
C ALA A 288 6.52 20.21 8.76
N GLY A 289 5.88 20.47 7.63
CA GLY A 289 6.52 21.04 6.46
C GLY A 289 5.58 21.02 5.26
N PRO A 290 6.03 21.56 4.13
CA PRO A 290 5.17 21.83 2.99
C PRO A 290 4.65 20.54 2.32
N HIS A 291 5.42 19.45 2.36
CA HIS A 291 5.06 18.21 1.65
C HIS A 291 4.28 17.25 2.54
N VAL A 292 4.61 17.19 3.83
CA VAL A 292 3.98 16.25 4.78
C VAL A 292 3.79 16.88 6.15
N GLY A 293 2.62 16.68 6.71
CA GLY A 293 2.32 16.91 8.12
C GLY A 293 1.95 15.62 8.83
N THR A 294 2.49 15.43 10.02
CA THR A 294 2.16 14.27 10.87
C THR A 294 1.94 14.70 12.32
N LEU A 295 0.82 14.28 12.88
CA LEU A 295 0.52 14.38 14.31
C LEU A 295 0.72 13.01 14.96
N ARG A 296 1.44 12.97 16.09
CA ARG A 296 1.51 11.79 16.96
C ARG A 296 0.47 11.94 18.06
N VAL A 297 -0.45 11.00 18.09
CA VAL A 297 -1.56 10.89 19.04
C VAL A 297 -1.28 9.68 19.93
N GLN A 298 -1.22 9.87 21.24
CA GLN A 298 -1.04 8.79 22.20
C GLN A 298 -2.23 8.71 23.15
N ILE A 299 -2.83 7.52 23.24
CA ILE A 299 -3.95 7.22 24.13
C ILE A 299 -3.55 6.05 25.04
N PRO A 300 -3.41 6.25 26.37
CA PRO A 300 -3.28 5.13 27.28
C PRO A 300 -4.62 4.39 27.35
N PHE A 301 -4.63 3.09 27.04
CA PHE A 301 -5.86 2.30 26.96
C PHE A 301 -5.83 1.14 27.95
N ASP A 302 -6.55 1.29 29.05
CA ASP A 302 -6.67 0.26 30.08
C ASP A 302 -7.65 -0.82 29.63
N ILE A 303 -7.13 -2.05 29.48
CA ILE A 303 -7.91 -3.21 29.07
C ILE A 303 -7.64 -4.40 30.01
N PRO A 304 -8.62 -5.29 30.22
CA PRO A 304 -8.42 -6.57 30.91
C PRO A 304 -7.22 -7.37 30.38
N VAL A 305 -6.49 -8.02 31.29
CA VAL A 305 -5.30 -8.82 30.92
C VAL A 305 -5.63 -10.12 30.19
N GLY A 306 -6.89 -10.57 30.23
CA GLY A 306 -7.34 -11.84 29.65
C GLY A 306 -8.82 -12.10 29.87
N ALA A 307 -9.24 -13.34 29.58
CA ALA A 307 -10.59 -13.82 29.86
C ALA A 307 -10.58 -15.19 30.56
N ASP A 308 -11.60 -15.43 31.37
CA ASP A 308 -11.89 -16.77 31.89
C ASP A 308 -12.89 -17.47 30.96
N HIS A 309 -12.43 -18.54 30.31
CA HIS A 309 -13.23 -19.35 29.40
C HIS A 309 -14.42 -20.02 30.09
N SER A 310 -14.33 -20.31 31.40
CA SER A 310 -15.39 -21.00 32.15
C SER A 310 -16.59 -20.08 32.40
N SER A 311 -16.33 -18.89 32.95
CA SER A 311 -17.37 -17.87 33.18
C SER A 311 -17.73 -17.09 31.92
N ARG A 312 -16.90 -17.17 30.86
CA ARG A 312 -17.03 -16.44 29.59
C ARG A 312 -17.02 -14.94 29.80
N ARG A 313 -16.17 -14.50 30.73
CA ARG A 313 -16.00 -13.10 31.10
C ARG A 313 -14.53 -12.71 31.10
N ARG A 314 -14.28 -11.43 30.91
CA ARG A 314 -12.97 -10.82 31.11
C ARG A 314 -12.59 -10.86 32.58
N VAL A 315 -11.31 -11.09 32.84
CA VAL A 315 -10.79 -11.02 34.22
C VAL A 315 -10.76 -9.56 34.69
N PRO A 316 -10.90 -9.29 36.00
CA PRO A 316 -10.96 -7.92 36.52
C PRO A 316 -9.62 -7.18 36.48
N ASP A 317 -8.50 -7.91 36.46
CA ASP A 317 -7.17 -7.30 36.39
C ASP A 317 -6.95 -6.67 35.01
N THR A 318 -6.37 -5.46 35.00
CA THR A 318 -6.14 -4.69 33.77
C THR A 318 -4.66 -4.41 33.52
N THR A 319 -4.33 -4.16 32.26
CA THR A 319 -3.04 -3.64 31.80
C THR A 319 -3.28 -2.43 30.89
N THR A 320 -2.35 -1.48 30.90
CA THR A 320 -2.41 -0.31 30.02
C THR A 320 -1.65 -0.62 28.73
N VAL A 321 -2.36 -0.59 27.61
CA VAL A 321 -1.76 -0.65 26.27
C VAL A 321 -1.75 0.76 25.70
N ASP A 322 -0.56 1.33 25.49
CA ASP A 322 -0.43 2.62 24.83
C ASP A 322 -0.74 2.51 23.33
N LEU A 323 -1.80 3.19 22.88
CA LEU A 323 -2.15 3.34 21.47
C LEU A 323 -1.41 4.55 20.91
N VAL A 324 -0.28 4.34 20.23
CA VAL A 324 0.49 5.41 19.60
C VAL A 324 0.15 5.47 18.12
N THR A 325 -0.64 6.46 17.71
CA THR A 325 -1.06 6.63 16.31
C THR A 325 -0.42 7.86 15.68
N TYR A 326 0.23 7.67 14.55
CA TYR A 326 0.68 8.74 13.67
C TYR A 326 -0.38 9.01 12.60
N VAL A 327 -0.95 10.21 12.62
CA VAL A 327 -1.94 10.69 11.66
C VAL A 327 -1.20 11.57 10.65
N THR A 328 -1.15 11.14 9.40
CA THR A 328 -0.32 11.76 8.35
C THR A 328 -1.20 12.24 7.18
N LEU A 329 -0.92 13.47 6.74
CA LEU A 329 -1.47 14.07 5.53
C LEU A 329 -0.32 14.54 4.63
N THR A 330 -0.39 14.25 3.34
CA THR A 330 0.62 14.69 2.36
C THR A 330 0.04 15.75 1.42
N SER A 331 0.90 16.51 0.76
CA SER A 331 0.51 17.50 -0.25
C SER A 331 0.04 16.90 -1.57
N ALA A 332 0.12 15.56 -1.73
CA ALA A 332 -0.23 14.86 -2.98
C ALA A 332 -1.35 13.82 -2.82
N SER A 333 -1.89 13.63 -1.61
CA SER A 333 -2.80 12.51 -1.32
C SER A 333 -4.19 12.97 -0.86
N PRO A 334 -5.29 12.42 -1.42
CA PRO A 334 -6.66 12.72 -1.00
C PRO A 334 -7.11 11.83 0.18
N TYR A 335 -6.19 11.35 1.01
CA TYR A 335 -6.47 10.44 2.12
C TYR A 335 -5.70 10.82 3.38
N VAL A 336 -6.18 10.36 4.53
CA VAL A 336 -5.47 10.45 5.81
C VAL A 336 -4.90 9.08 6.14
N ALA A 337 -3.59 8.99 6.31
CA ALA A 337 -2.90 7.76 6.66
C ALA A 337 -2.73 7.65 8.18
N PHE A 338 -2.89 6.45 8.69
CA PHE A 338 -2.71 6.08 10.09
C PHE A 338 -1.63 5.00 10.18
N ARG A 339 -0.71 5.20 11.12
CA ARG A 339 0.19 4.15 11.62
C ARG A 339 0.00 4.04 13.11
N THR A 340 -0.60 2.94 13.58
CA THR A 340 -0.81 2.68 15.00
C THR A 340 0.19 1.65 15.50
N GLU A 341 0.88 1.98 16.58
CA GLU A 341 1.84 1.13 17.26
C GLU A 341 1.34 0.80 18.66
N ILE A 342 1.48 -0.47 19.04
CA ILE A 342 1.16 -0.96 20.38
C ILE A 342 2.23 -1.93 20.86
N VAL A 343 2.31 -2.11 22.18
CA VAL A 343 2.93 -3.29 22.79
C VAL A 343 1.81 -4.08 23.45
N ASN A 344 1.42 -5.20 22.83
CA ASN A 344 0.36 -6.04 23.36
C ASN A 344 0.87 -6.86 24.56
N THR A 345 0.22 -6.68 25.71
CA THR A 345 0.43 -7.41 26.96
C THR A 345 -0.82 -8.16 27.42
N ALA A 346 -1.94 -7.99 26.72
CA ALA A 346 -3.22 -8.63 27.02
C ALA A 346 -3.40 -9.92 26.20
N ARG A 347 -4.28 -10.80 26.68
CA ARG A 347 -4.63 -12.10 26.09
C ARG A 347 -6.13 -12.18 25.82
N ASP A 348 -6.56 -13.16 25.03
CA ASP A 348 -7.98 -13.53 24.84
C ASP A 348 -8.84 -12.32 24.46
N HIS A 349 -8.37 -11.55 23.48
CA HIS A 349 -8.96 -10.29 23.11
C HIS A 349 -8.82 -9.98 21.61
N ARG A 350 -9.66 -9.05 21.16
CA ARG A 350 -9.69 -8.54 19.81
C ARG A 350 -9.74 -7.01 19.83
N LEU A 351 -8.75 -6.39 19.21
CA LEU A 351 -8.60 -4.95 19.03
C LEU A 351 -9.00 -4.55 17.61
N ARG A 352 -9.83 -3.51 17.48
CA ARG A 352 -10.34 -2.98 16.20
C ARG A 352 -10.22 -1.46 16.12
N ALA A 353 -10.11 -0.93 14.91
CA ALA A 353 -10.28 0.49 14.60
C ALA A 353 -11.62 0.71 13.89
N LEU A 354 -12.41 1.67 14.39
CA LEU A 354 -13.78 1.94 13.96
C LEU A 354 -13.87 3.26 13.20
N PHE A 355 -14.60 3.24 12.08
CA PHE A 355 -14.78 4.36 11.17
C PHE A 355 -16.28 4.57 10.91
N PRO A 356 -16.98 5.38 11.74
CA PRO A 356 -18.36 5.77 11.47
C PRO A 356 -18.42 6.64 10.21
N THR A 357 -19.04 6.11 9.16
CA THR A 357 -19.03 6.73 7.82
C THR A 357 -20.11 7.79 7.65
N GLY A 358 -21.16 7.76 8.47
CA GLY A 358 -22.37 8.57 8.28
C GLY A 358 -23.21 8.17 7.05
N VAL A 359 -22.73 7.24 6.22
CA VAL A 359 -23.39 6.78 5.00
C VAL A 359 -24.53 5.82 5.37
N LYS A 360 -25.73 6.08 4.86
CA LYS A 360 -26.91 5.24 5.10
C LYS A 360 -27.12 4.31 3.91
N THR A 361 -26.65 3.07 4.02
CA THR A 361 -26.73 2.06 2.97
C THR A 361 -26.90 0.65 3.58
N ASP A 362 -27.47 -0.27 2.80
CA ASP A 362 -27.64 -1.68 3.17
C ASP A 362 -26.46 -2.56 2.75
N CYS A 363 -25.50 -2.00 2.01
CA CYS A 363 -24.36 -2.73 1.49
C CYS A 363 -23.06 -1.93 1.48
N VAL A 364 -21.95 -2.66 1.55
CA VAL A 364 -20.59 -2.18 1.39
C VAL A 364 -19.91 -2.90 0.22
N TYR A 365 -18.79 -2.34 -0.26
CA TYR A 365 -17.99 -2.91 -1.32
C TYR A 365 -16.60 -3.23 -0.79
N ALA A 366 -16.23 -4.50 -0.78
CA ALA A 366 -14.94 -4.97 -0.31
C ALA A 366 -14.13 -5.48 -1.49
N GLN A 367 -12.93 -4.95 -1.68
CA GLN A 367 -12.01 -5.53 -2.66
C GLN A 367 -11.62 -6.95 -2.21
N ALA A 368 -11.60 -7.87 -3.17
CA ALA A 368 -11.30 -9.28 -3.02
C ALA A 368 -10.33 -9.72 -4.13
N GLN A 369 -10.08 -11.02 -4.24
CA GLN A 369 -9.18 -11.58 -5.25
C GLN A 369 -9.71 -11.28 -6.67
N LEU A 370 -9.09 -10.29 -7.33
CA LEU A 370 -9.43 -9.85 -8.69
C LEU A 370 -10.89 -9.38 -8.84
N ASP A 371 -11.49 -8.89 -7.75
CA ASP A 371 -12.87 -8.40 -7.75
C ASP A 371 -13.10 -7.31 -6.69
N VAL A 372 -14.20 -6.57 -6.82
CA VAL A 372 -14.81 -5.77 -5.75
C VAL A 372 -16.22 -6.31 -5.50
N VAL A 373 -16.38 -6.95 -4.34
CA VAL A 373 -17.55 -7.73 -3.96
C VAL A 373 -18.52 -6.86 -3.17
N ARG A 374 -19.79 -6.85 -3.57
CA ARG A 374 -20.89 -6.24 -2.80
C ARG A 374 -21.26 -7.15 -1.63
N ARG A 375 -21.22 -6.64 -0.40
CA ARG A 375 -21.63 -7.35 0.82
C ARG A 375 -22.77 -6.62 1.52
N GLN A 376 -23.73 -7.36 2.05
CA GLN A 376 -24.80 -6.78 2.87
C GLN A 376 -24.25 -6.38 4.25
N VAL A 377 -24.73 -5.27 4.79
CA VAL A 377 -24.37 -4.81 6.15
C VAL A 377 -25.05 -5.68 7.22
N ALA A 378 -26.31 -6.07 6.99
CA ALA A 378 -27.01 -6.98 7.88
C ALA A 378 -26.68 -8.45 7.54
N PRO A 379 -26.46 -9.32 8.54
CA PRO A 379 -26.28 -10.74 8.28
C PRO A 379 -27.64 -11.38 7.98
N PRO A 380 -27.67 -12.53 7.27
CA PRO A 380 -28.90 -13.32 7.18
C PRO A 380 -29.29 -13.87 8.56
N GLU A 381 -30.59 -14.04 8.79
CA GLU A 381 -31.13 -14.63 10.02
C GLU A 381 -30.50 -16.03 10.29
N PRO A 382 -29.95 -16.27 11.50
CA PRO A 382 -29.39 -17.56 11.88
C PRO A 382 -30.41 -18.70 11.74
N ARG A 383 -29.97 -19.83 11.19
CA ARG A 383 -30.81 -21.02 11.05
C ARG A 383 -30.33 -22.14 11.97
N PRO A 384 -31.24 -22.89 12.63
CA PRO A 384 -30.86 -23.94 13.60
C PRO A 384 -29.93 -25.03 13.04
N GLU A 385 -30.06 -25.34 11.76
CA GLU A 385 -29.25 -26.36 11.07
C GLU A 385 -27.80 -25.92 10.84
N TRP A 386 -27.50 -24.63 10.91
CA TRP A 386 -26.14 -24.12 10.68
C TRP A 386 -25.20 -24.53 11.79
N ILE A 387 -24.10 -25.20 11.43
CA ILE A 387 -22.99 -25.51 12.34
C ILE A 387 -22.37 -24.22 12.90
N GLN A 388 -22.36 -23.17 12.08
CA GLN A 388 -21.90 -21.84 12.40
C GLN A 388 -22.81 -20.83 11.70
N ALA A 389 -23.33 -19.86 12.46
CA ALA A 389 -24.09 -18.77 11.85
C ALA A 389 -23.14 -17.84 11.07
N PRO A 390 -23.55 -17.29 9.92
CA PRO A 390 -22.79 -16.29 9.19
C PRO A 390 -22.39 -15.14 10.10
N ALA A 391 -21.08 -14.97 10.26
CA ALA A 391 -20.53 -13.82 10.94
C ALA A 391 -20.64 -12.58 10.05
N LEU A 392 -20.69 -11.40 10.68
CA LEU A 392 -20.51 -10.11 10.01
C LEU A 392 -19.05 -9.79 9.66
N LEU A 393 -18.17 -10.77 9.88
CA LEU A 393 -16.75 -10.70 9.65
C LEU A 393 -16.45 -11.23 8.26
N TRP A 394 -15.77 -10.42 7.47
CA TRP A 394 -15.54 -10.71 6.08
C TRP A 394 -14.09 -10.46 5.69
N PRO A 395 -13.51 -11.32 4.82
CA PRO A 395 -12.21 -11.05 4.26
C PRO A 395 -12.30 -9.92 3.23
N PHE A 396 -11.30 -9.07 3.21
CA PHE A 396 -11.07 -8.11 2.13
C PHE A 396 -9.57 -7.97 1.86
N GLN A 397 -9.26 -7.42 0.70
CA GLN A 397 -7.92 -7.06 0.26
C GLN A 397 -7.93 -5.58 -0.09
N GLY A 398 -6.88 -4.85 0.28
CA GLY A 398 -6.70 -3.46 -0.13
C GLY A 398 -7.69 -2.49 0.50
N PHE A 399 -8.99 -2.51 0.14
CA PHE A 399 -9.99 -1.58 0.67
C PHE A 399 -11.38 -2.18 0.94
N VAL A 400 -12.11 -1.50 1.82
CA VAL A 400 -13.56 -1.64 2.04
C VAL A 400 -14.22 -0.26 1.96
N ASP A 401 -15.37 -0.17 1.30
CA ASP A 401 -16.07 1.09 0.98
C ASP A 401 -17.55 1.05 1.41
N ALA A 402 -17.99 2.13 2.06
CA ALA A 402 -19.41 2.44 2.20
C ALA A 402 -19.72 3.72 1.41
N SER A 403 -20.66 3.64 0.47
CA SER A 403 -21.08 4.77 -0.37
C SER A 403 -22.57 4.75 -0.73
N ASP A 404 -23.18 5.94 -0.90
CA ASP A 404 -24.62 6.13 -1.21
C ASP A 404 -24.88 6.79 -2.58
N ARG A 405 -23.93 6.66 -3.52
CA ARG A 405 -23.86 7.34 -4.84
C ARG A 405 -23.68 8.85 -4.79
N ARG A 406 -23.78 9.51 -3.64
CA ARG A 406 -23.43 10.93 -3.50
C ARG A 406 -22.03 11.06 -2.93
N ALA A 407 -21.74 10.32 -1.87
CA ALA A 407 -20.43 10.26 -1.26
C ALA A 407 -20.16 8.89 -0.64
N GLY A 408 -18.92 8.69 -0.23
CA GLY A 408 -18.53 7.52 0.52
C GLY A 408 -17.27 7.74 1.34
N LEU A 409 -17.04 6.79 2.24
CA LEU A 409 -15.81 6.66 3.00
C LEU A 409 -15.28 5.25 2.79
N ALA A 410 -14.05 5.16 2.29
CA ALA A 410 -13.33 3.90 2.19
C ALA A 410 -12.24 3.83 3.26
N VAL A 411 -11.95 2.60 3.71
CA VAL A 411 -10.79 2.27 4.53
C VAL A 411 -9.88 1.37 3.73
N VAL A 412 -8.63 1.79 3.55
CA VAL A 412 -7.57 1.05 2.86
C VAL A 412 -6.61 0.48 3.90
N THR A 413 -6.18 -0.78 3.78
CA THR A 413 -5.34 -1.44 4.81
C THR A 413 -4.13 -2.15 4.22
N ARG A 414 -3.00 -2.14 4.95
CA ARG A 414 -1.80 -2.92 4.62
C ARG A 414 -1.74 -4.20 5.45
N GLY A 415 -2.28 -5.28 4.89
CA GLY A 415 -2.21 -6.61 5.51
C GLY A 415 -3.13 -6.80 6.72
N LEU A 416 -4.26 -6.09 6.77
CA LEU A 416 -5.33 -6.26 7.77
C LEU A 416 -6.59 -6.75 7.03
N PRO A 417 -6.75 -8.07 6.84
CA PRO A 417 -7.70 -8.61 5.89
C PRO A 417 -9.11 -8.83 6.45
N GLU A 418 -9.40 -8.44 7.70
CA GLU A 418 -10.69 -8.69 8.34
C GLU A 418 -11.41 -7.36 8.61
N CYS A 419 -12.64 -7.26 8.11
CA CYS A 419 -13.54 -6.15 8.38
C CYS A 419 -14.91 -6.65 8.86
N GLU A 420 -15.49 -5.93 9.82
CA GLU A 420 -16.88 -6.03 10.21
C GLU A 420 -17.61 -4.75 9.81
N CYS A 421 -18.86 -4.87 9.37
CA CYS A 421 -19.70 -3.72 9.05
C CYS A 421 -21.01 -3.82 9.81
N PHE A 422 -21.42 -2.75 10.44
CA PHE A 422 -22.69 -2.65 11.16
C PHE A 422 -23.24 -1.23 11.09
N THR A 423 -24.48 -1.03 11.52
CA THR A 423 -25.09 0.31 11.59
C THR A 423 -25.03 0.86 13.00
N ASP A 424 -24.67 2.13 13.14
CA ASP A 424 -24.83 2.87 14.39
C ASP A 424 -26.31 3.18 14.70
N LYS A 425 -26.55 3.82 15.85
CA LYS A 425 -27.89 4.21 16.32
C LYS A 425 -28.64 5.16 15.38
N ASP A 426 -27.92 5.90 14.53
CA ASP A 426 -28.45 6.89 13.61
C ASP A 426 -28.65 6.31 12.19
N GLY A 427 -28.35 5.01 12.02
CA GLY A 427 -28.47 4.24 10.79
C GLY A 427 -27.30 4.43 9.82
N GLY A 428 -26.20 5.06 10.26
CA GLY A 428 -24.97 5.19 9.50
C GLY A 428 -24.14 3.91 9.57
N VAL A 429 -23.51 3.52 8.45
CA VAL A 429 -22.59 2.37 8.44
C VAL A 429 -21.31 2.72 9.20
N VAL A 430 -20.85 1.80 10.04
CA VAL A 430 -19.55 1.80 10.68
C VAL A 430 -18.71 0.71 10.02
N LEU A 431 -17.53 1.08 9.51
CA LEU A 431 -16.52 0.13 9.05
C LEU A 431 -15.58 -0.16 10.22
N ALA A 432 -15.44 -1.43 10.63
CA ALA A 432 -14.55 -1.83 11.72
C ALA A 432 -13.47 -2.77 11.21
N VAL A 433 -12.22 -2.32 11.22
CA VAL A 433 -11.05 -3.10 10.80
C VAL A 433 -10.44 -3.77 12.02
N THR A 434 -10.27 -5.10 11.97
CA THR A 434 -9.58 -5.83 13.03
C THR A 434 -8.07 -5.61 12.92
N LEU A 435 -7.47 -5.05 13.97
CA LEU A 435 -6.04 -4.79 14.06
C LEU A 435 -5.30 -6.00 14.66
N LEU A 436 -5.86 -6.57 15.73
CA LEU A 436 -5.26 -7.69 16.44
C LEU A 436 -6.36 -8.62 16.98
N ARG A 437 -6.11 -9.93 16.93
CA ARG A 437 -6.93 -10.97 17.53
C ARG A 437 -6.01 -11.99 18.18
N CYS A 438 -6.25 -12.27 19.46
CA CYS A 438 -5.38 -13.04 20.33
C CYS A 438 -6.18 -14.17 20.97
N VAL A 439 -5.75 -15.41 20.73
CA VAL A 439 -6.34 -16.66 21.23
C VAL A 439 -5.22 -17.62 21.62
N GLU A 440 -5.53 -18.74 22.25
CA GLU A 440 -4.52 -19.73 22.71
C GLU A 440 -4.74 -21.16 22.21
N TRP A 441 -5.71 -21.38 21.33
CA TRP A 441 -6.00 -22.71 20.78
C TRP A 441 -6.20 -22.66 19.28
N LEU A 442 -5.67 -23.69 18.60
CA LEU A 442 -5.92 -23.92 17.18
C LEU A 442 -7.40 -24.20 16.94
N SER A 443 -8.01 -25.11 17.70
CA SER A 443 -9.44 -25.35 17.62
C SER A 443 -10.05 -25.77 18.95
N ARG A 444 -11.28 -25.32 19.18
CA ARG A 444 -12.11 -25.67 20.34
C ARG A 444 -13.48 -26.18 19.91
N ASP A 445 -14.17 -26.88 20.80
CA ASP A 445 -15.52 -27.42 20.59
C ASP A 445 -16.60 -26.85 21.52
N ASP A 446 -16.22 -25.95 22.42
CA ASP A 446 -17.08 -25.30 23.42
C ASP A 446 -17.49 -23.87 23.05
N LEU A 447 -17.32 -23.49 21.78
CA LEU A 447 -17.64 -22.15 21.27
C LEU A 447 -19.16 -21.90 21.19
N THR A 448 -19.60 -20.66 21.40
CA THR A 448 -20.99 -20.26 21.12
C THR A 448 -21.23 -19.95 19.64
N THR A 449 -20.17 -19.62 18.91
CA THR A 449 -20.25 -19.18 17.52
C THR A 449 -20.21 -20.35 16.53
N ARG A 450 -19.72 -21.52 16.96
CA ARG A 450 -19.59 -22.73 16.13
C ARG A 450 -19.78 -24.01 16.95
N ARG A 451 -20.41 -25.04 16.37
CA ARG A 451 -20.56 -26.37 16.98
C ARG A 451 -19.42 -27.32 16.59
N GLY A 452 -18.86 -28.07 17.55
CA GLY A 452 -17.81 -29.07 17.33
C GLY A 452 -16.44 -28.45 17.11
N HIS A 453 -15.48 -29.17 16.55
CA HIS A 453 -14.15 -28.66 16.18
C HIS A 453 -14.06 -28.27 14.70
N ALA A 454 -13.23 -27.28 14.38
CA ALA A 454 -12.83 -26.92 13.00
C ALA A 454 -11.49 -27.56 12.62
N GLY A 455 -10.64 -27.85 13.62
CA GLY A 455 -9.35 -28.51 13.49
C GLY A 455 -8.98 -29.31 14.75
N PRO A 456 -7.76 -29.84 14.85
CA PRO A 456 -7.35 -30.58 16.04
C PRO A 456 -7.27 -29.66 17.29
N PRO A 457 -7.59 -30.15 18.49
CA PRO A 457 -7.50 -29.37 19.73
C PRO A 457 -6.04 -29.23 20.19
N VAL A 458 -5.30 -28.32 19.55
CA VAL A 458 -3.88 -28.05 19.83
C VAL A 458 -3.75 -26.70 20.51
N HIS A 459 -2.98 -26.66 21.60
CA HIS A 459 -2.63 -25.43 22.30
C HIS A 459 -1.57 -24.65 21.51
N THR A 460 -1.84 -23.37 21.23
CA THR A 460 -1.01 -22.49 20.38
C THR A 460 -0.77 -21.15 21.09
N PRO A 461 0.10 -21.13 22.13
CA PRO A 461 0.31 -19.92 22.93
C PRO A 461 0.90 -18.75 22.11
N GLY A 462 1.56 -19.01 20.99
CA GLY A 462 2.02 -17.99 20.05
C GLY A 462 0.87 -17.21 19.39
N ALA A 463 -0.32 -17.79 19.28
CA ALA A 463 -1.51 -17.13 18.73
C ALA A 463 -2.03 -15.97 19.61
N GLN A 464 -1.53 -15.84 20.85
CA GLN A 464 -1.80 -14.68 21.70
C GLN A 464 -1.13 -13.39 21.22
N CYS A 465 -0.27 -13.47 20.21
CA CYS A 465 0.34 -12.31 19.53
C CYS A 465 0.89 -11.26 20.52
N GLN A 466 1.69 -11.69 21.50
CA GLN A 466 2.30 -10.79 22.49
C GLN A 466 3.39 -9.90 21.86
N GLY A 467 3.65 -8.74 22.47
CA GLY A 467 4.73 -7.84 22.07
C GLY A 467 4.32 -6.77 21.06
N SER A 468 5.30 -6.24 20.33
CA SER A 468 5.11 -5.04 19.50
C SER A 468 4.37 -5.32 18.20
N HIS A 469 3.39 -4.48 17.88
CA HIS A 469 2.67 -4.50 16.60
C HIS A 469 2.59 -3.11 15.99
N VAL A 470 2.57 -3.07 14.66
CA VAL A 470 2.37 -1.86 13.87
C VAL A 470 1.26 -2.15 12.88
N PHE A 471 0.27 -1.26 12.81
CA PHE A 471 -0.87 -1.38 11.91
C PHE A 471 -0.94 -0.15 11.01
N GLU A 472 -1.07 -0.36 9.71
CA GLU A 472 -1.13 0.72 8.72
C GLU A 472 -2.42 0.65 7.91
N TYR A 473 -3.14 1.76 7.91
CA TYR A 473 -4.41 1.92 7.21
C TYR A 473 -4.63 3.39 6.86
N ALA A 474 -5.59 3.66 5.97
CA ALA A 474 -5.94 5.01 5.55
C ALA A 474 -7.44 5.16 5.36
N VAL A 475 -7.97 6.37 5.60
CA VAL A 475 -9.35 6.71 5.26
C VAL A 475 -9.38 7.62 4.03
N VAL A 476 -10.27 7.30 3.10
CA VAL A 476 -10.40 7.98 1.82
C VAL A 476 -11.84 8.46 1.65
N PRO A 477 -12.14 9.74 1.92
CA PRO A 477 -13.44 10.30 1.57
C PRO A 477 -13.51 10.53 0.06
N HIS A 478 -14.65 10.22 -0.54
CA HIS A 478 -14.83 10.39 -1.99
C HIS A 478 -16.27 10.74 -2.37
N SER A 479 -16.42 11.15 -3.62
CA SER A 479 -17.71 11.47 -4.23
C SER A 479 -18.19 10.31 -5.08
N GLY A 480 -19.50 10.05 -5.05
CA GLY A 480 -20.12 9.04 -5.88
C GLY A 480 -20.03 7.63 -5.28
N THR A 481 -19.82 6.66 -6.17
CA THR A 481 -19.55 5.25 -5.82
C THR A 481 -18.05 4.99 -5.75
N TRP A 482 -17.63 3.85 -5.22
CA TRP A 482 -16.21 3.46 -5.22
C TRP A 482 -15.54 3.50 -6.62
N VAL A 483 -16.31 3.30 -7.69
CA VAL A 483 -15.82 3.42 -9.08
C VAL A 483 -15.59 4.89 -9.44
N ALA A 484 -16.58 5.75 -9.21
CA ALA A 484 -16.48 7.18 -9.51
C ALA A 484 -15.40 7.87 -8.66
N GLY A 485 -15.26 7.45 -7.40
CA GLY A 485 -14.21 7.89 -6.50
C GLY A 485 -12.81 7.34 -6.83
N ARG A 486 -12.69 6.40 -7.80
CA ARG A 486 -11.44 5.74 -8.19
C ARG A 486 -10.75 5.00 -7.02
N MET A 487 -11.53 4.38 -6.14
CA MET A 487 -11.03 3.74 -4.91
C MET A 487 -9.97 2.68 -5.19
N ALA A 488 -10.13 1.91 -6.26
CA ALA A 488 -9.17 0.88 -6.63
C ALA A 488 -7.79 1.46 -7.03
N GLN A 489 -7.75 2.67 -7.60
CA GLN A 489 -6.51 3.36 -7.98
C GLN A 489 -5.87 4.04 -6.76
N ILE A 490 -6.66 4.75 -5.95
CA ILE A 490 -6.15 5.39 -4.72
C ILE A 490 -5.63 4.33 -3.73
N ALA A 491 -6.35 3.22 -3.57
CA ALA A 491 -5.86 2.10 -2.78
C ALA A 491 -4.55 1.54 -3.35
N ARG A 492 -4.44 1.40 -4.67
CA ARG A 492 -3.21 0.93 -5.31
C ARG A 492 -2.02 1.88 -5.05
N GLU A 493 -2.21 3.19 -5.15
CA GLU A 493 -1.18 4.19 -4.86
C GLU A 493 -0.71 4.12 -3.40
N TYR A 494 -1.66 3.97 -2.44
CA TYR A 494 -1.33 3.82 -1.03
C TYR A 494 -0.57 2.51 -0.73
N LEU A 495 -0.92 1.41 -1.40
CA LEU A 495 -0.33 0.10 -1.14
C LEU A 495 0.99 -0.12 -1.90
N SER A 496 1.23 0.64 -2.95
CA SER A 496 2.40 0.52 -3.82
C SER A 496 3.00 1.91 -4.11
N PRO A 497 3.58 2.57 -3.07
CA PRO A 497 4.24 3.87 -3.24
C PRO A 497 5.48 3.75 -4.14
N PRO A 498 5.94 4.86 -4.74
CA PRO A 498 7.20 4.89 -5.47
C PRO A 498 8.40 4.51 -4.61
N VAL A 499 9.44 3.97 -5.27
CA VAL A 499 10.70 3.59 -4.62
C VAL A 499 11.88 4.33 -5.23
N CYS A 500 12.87 4.62 -4.40
CA CYS A 500 14.04 5.39 -4.79
C CYS A 500 15.30 4.52 -4.95
N PHE A 501 16.16 4.92 -5.88
CA PHE A 501 17.52 4.43 -6.03
C PHE A 501 18.48 5.60 -6.28
N ALA A 502 19.45 5.78 -5.41
CA ALA A 502 20.51 6.79 -5.57
C ALA A 502 21.64 6.21 -6.40
N ALA A 503 22.06 6.96 -7.42
CA ALA A 503 23.12 6.58 -8.35
C ALA A 503 24.33 7.51 -8.22
N SER A 504 25.47 7.11 -8.75
CA SER A 504 26.60 8.01 -8.96
C SER A 504 26.42 8.84 -10.24
N VAL A 505 27.22 9.90 -10.39
CA VAL A 505 27.28 10.69 -11.62
C VAL A 505 28.10 9.97 -12.68
N HIS A 506 27.51 9.67 -13.84
CA HIS A 506 28.14 8.97 -14.96
C HIS A 506 27.40 9.23 -16.29
N PRO A 507 28.06 9.05 -17.46
CA PRO A 507 27.37 9.10 -18.76
C PRO A 507 26.40 7.93 -18.95
N GLY A 508 25.42 8.10 -19.84
CA GLY A 508 24.45 7.07 -20.20
C GLY A 508 23.72 7.40 -21.51
N GLY A 509 22.89 6.46 -21.98
CA GLY A 509 22.09 6.60 -23.21
C GLY A 509 20.62 6.96 -22.97
N ILE A 510 20.15 6.85 -21.72
CA ILE A 510 18.76 7.13 -21.32
C ILE A 510 18.68 8.50 -20.65
N SER A 511 17.65 9.28 -20.99
CA SER A 511 17.40 10.65 -20.51
C SER A 511 16.53 10.70 -19.22
N GLU A 512 15.96 11.87 -18.94
CA GLU A 512 15.21 12.24 -17.70
C GLU A 512 14.20 11.23 -17.18
N ASN A 513 13.37 10.68 -18.07
CA ASN A 513 12.28 9.81 -17.66
C ASN A 513 12.00 8.73 -18.70
N VAL A 514 11.51 7.60 -18.21
CA VAL A 514 11.05 6.47 -19.00
C VAL A 514 9.74 5.99 -18.41
N SER A 515 8.79 5.66 -19.26
CA SER A 515 7.62 4.87 -18.87
C SER A 515 7.62 3.58 -19.68
N LEU A 516 7.31 2.46 -19.03
CA LEU A 516 7.19 1.18 -19.70
C LEU A 516 5.79 1.00 -20.29
N LEU A 517 4.79 1.15 -19.44
CA LEU A 517 3.43 0.73 -19.70
C LEU A 517 2.44 1.64 -18.97
N GLU A 518 1.40 2.07 -19.67
CA GLU A 518 0.34 2.90 -19.14
C GLU A 518 -1.02 2.25 -19.40
N LEU A 519 -1.86 2.16 -18.37
CA LEU A 519 -3.26 1.81 -18.47
C LEU A 519 -4.09 3.09 -18.30
N ALA A 520 -4.56 3.62 -19.43
CA ALA A 520 -5.40 4.80 -19.42
C ALA A 520 -6.88 4.42 -19.28
N ASN A 521 -7.60 5.22 -18.49
CA ASN A 521 -9.06 5.22 -18.31
C ASN A 521 -9.67 4.00 -17.60
N GLY A 522 -10.85 4.23 -17.05
CA GLY A 522 -11.76 3.17 -16.62
C GLY A 522 -11.41 2.51 -15.28
N PRO A 523 -12.23 1.53 -14.86
CA PRO A 523 -12.07 0.83 -13.60
C PRO A 523 -11.10 -0.36 -13.67
N ALA A 524 -10.58 -0.68 -14.86
CA ALA A 524 -9.68 -1.81 -15.04
C ALA A 524 -8.35 -1.60 -14.31
N LEU A 525 -7.74 -2.68 -13.84
CA LEU A 525 -6.45 -2.64 -13.14
C LEU A 525 -5.47 -3.67 -13.69
N ILE A 526 -4.19 -3.31 -13.74
CA ILE A 526 -3.09 -4.26 -13.99
C ILE A 526 -2.74 -5.00 -12.70
N THR A 527 -2.72 -6.33 -12.77
CA THR A 527 -2.42 -7.19 -11.63
C THR A 527 -1.08 -7.90 -11.75
N ALA A 528 -0.51 -8.02 -12.95
CA ALA A 528 0.82 -8.58 -13.16
C ALA A 528 1.47 -7.96 -14.41
N VAL A 529 2.77 -7.68 -14.30
CA VAL A 529 3.67 -7.35 -15.41
C VAL A 529 4.96 -8.13 -15.20
N LYS A 530 5.21 -9.12 -16.05
CA LYS A 530 6.36 -10.03 -15.96
C LYS A 530 6.82 -10.46 -17.35
N LYS A 531 8.04 -10.99 -17.47
CA LYS A 531 8.47 -11.66 -18.71
C LYS A 531 7.77 -13.02 -18.84
N ALA A 532 7.34 -13.40 -20.04
CA ALA A 532 6.78 -14.72 -20.32
C ALA A 532 7.80 -15.83 -20.02
N GLU A 533 7.33 -17.00 -19.57
CA GLU A 533 8.22 -18.09 -19.18
C GLU A 533 8.89 -18.78 -20.37
N ALA A 534 8.16 -18.90 -21.49
CA ALA A 534 8.60 -19.66 -22.66
C ALA A 534 9.12 -18.77 -23.81
N GLU A 535 8.85 -17.47 -23.76
CA GLU A 535 9.07 -16.56 -24.89
C GLU A 535 9.64 -15.21 -24.42
N ASP A 536 10.11 -14.42 -25.40
CA ASP A 536 10.56 -13.05 -25.18
C ASP A 536 9.40 -12.06 -25.35
N ALA A 537 8.37 -12.25 -24.54
CA ALA A 537 7.19 -11.39 -24.48
C ALA A 537 6.98 -10.82 -23.07
N LEU A 538 6.36 -9.66 -23.00
CA LEU A 538 5.87 -9.10 -21.75
C LEU A 538 4.43 -9.61 -21.50
N VAL A 539 4.22 -10.27 -20.37
CA VAL A 539 2.89 -10.66 -19.88
C VAL A 539 2.30 -9.48 -19.14
N VAL A 540 1.11 -9.04 -19.56
CA VAL A 540 0.32 -8.02 -18.87
C VAL A 540 -1.02 -8.64 -18.51
N ARG A 541 -1.35 -8.69 -17.21
CA ARG A 541 -2.65 -9.18 -16.73
C ARG A 541 -3.51 -8.02 -16.27
N LEU A 542 -4.70 -7.91 -16.83
CA LEU A 542 -5.71 -6.92 -16.48
C LEU A 542 -6.92 -7.61 -15.85
N HIS A 543 -7.64 -6.90 -15.00
CA HIS A 543 -8.99 -7.31 -14.62
C HIS A 543 -9.95 -6.13 -14.57
N ASN A 544 -11.21 -6.40 -14.89
CA ASN A 544 -12.31 -5.47 -14.69
C ASN A 544 -13.03 -5.81 -13.36
N PRO A 545 -12.90 -5.00 -12.31
CA PRO A 545 -13.56 -5.26 -11.02
C PRO A 545 -15.04 -4.88 -10.99
N THR A 546 -15.63 -4.35 -12.07
CA THR A 546 -17.02 -3.87 -12.06
C THR A 546 -18.00 -4.91 -12.63
N SER A 547 -19.29 -4.64 -12.42
CA SER A 547 -20.39 -5.41 -13.01
C SER A 547 -20.77 -4.93 -14.42
N ASP A 548 -20.08 -3.90 -14.92
CA ASP A 548 -20.31 -3.32 -16.24
C ASP A 548 -19.14 -3.66 -17.16
N GLU A 549 -19.33 -3.54 -18.47
CA GLU A 549 -18.20 -3.62 -19.40
C GLU A 549 -17.26 -2.42 -19.22
N ALA A 550 -15.97 -2.65 -19.45
CA ALA A 550 -14.95 -1.63 -19.33
C ALA A 550 -14.02 -1.65 -20.54
N ASP A 551 -13.79 -0.49 -21.15
CA ASP A 551 -12.71 -0.32 -22.11
C ASP A 551 -11.41 -0.02 -21.36
N ALA A 552 -10.35 -0.72 -21.75
CA ALA A 552 -9.00 -0.56 -21.25
C ALA A 552 -8.08 -0.18 -22.42
N ILE A 553 -7.32 0.91 -22.26
CA ILE A 553 -6.33 1.33 -23.26
C ILE A 553 -4.94 1.10 -22.68
N LEU A 554 -4.26 0.10 -23.21
CA LEU A 554 -2.88 -0.19 -22.87
C LEU A 554 -1.95 0.57 -23.82
N THR A 555 -1.11 1.43 -23.29
CA THR A 555 -0.11 2.18 -24.05
C THR A 555 1.28 1.71 -23.66
N SER A 556 2.00 1.12 -24.62
CA SER A 556 3.41 0.79 -24.48
C SER A 556 4.24 1.91 -25.09
N ARG A 557 5.23 2.40 -24.35
CA ARG A 557 6.25 3.32 -24.89
C ARG A 557 7.50 2.59 -25.36
N VAL A 558 7.56 1.27 -25.16
CA VAL A 558 8.49 0.37 -25.87
C VAL A 558 7.83 -0.08 -27.18
N PRO A 559 8.54 -0.04 -28.33
CA PRO A 559 7.99 -0.52 -29.60
C PRO A 559 7.56 -1.97 -29.55
N LEU A 560 6.38 -2.26 -30.12
CA LEU A 560 5.82 -3.61 -30.18
C LEU A 560 5.76 -4.12 -31.62
N ALA A 561 6.20 -5.37 -31.82
CA ALA A 561 6.01 -6.10 -33.06
C ALA A 561 4.57 -6.61 -33.20
N SER A 562 4.03 -7.20 -32.14
CA SER A 562 2.68 -7.75 -32.09
C SER A 562 2.16 -7.82 -30.66
N ALA A 563 0.84 -7.97 -30.52
CA ALA A 563 0.17 -8.18 -29.25
C ALA A 563 -0.92 -9.23 -29.43
N VAL A 564 -1.10 -10.12 -28.46
CA VAL A 564 -2.12 -11.17 -28.50
C VAL A 564 -2.79 -11.34 -27.14
N MET A 565 -4.06 -11.72 -27.14
CA MET A 565 -4.71 -12.26 -25.96
C MET A 565 -4.08 -13.61 -25.62
N ALA A 566 -4.05 -13.94 -24.33
CA ALA A 566 -3.56 -15.21 -23.85
C ALA A 566 -4.40 -15.73 -22.68
N ARG A 567 -4.30 -17.03 -22.43
CA ARG A 567 -4.83 -17.67 -21.23
C ARG A 567 -3.96 -17.32 -20.01
N LEU A 568 -4.43 -17.69 -18.82
CA LEU A 568 -3.68 -17.48 -17.58
C LEU A 568 -2.34 -18.24 -17.53
N ASP A 569 -2.23 -19.35 -18.27
CA ASP A 569 -1.02 -20.16 -18.44
C ASP A 569 -0.11 -19.64 -19.57
N GLU A 570 -0.30 -18.38 -20.00
CA GLU A 570 0.47 -17.71 -21.03
C GLU A 570 0.32 -18.32 -22.44
N THR A 571 -0.62 -19.26 -22.65
CA THR A 571 -0.87 -19.81 -23.99
C THR A 571 -1.44 -18.73 -24.92
N PRO A 572 -0.76 -18.40 -26.04
CA PRO A 572 -1.22 -17.37 -26.98
C PRO A 572 -2.56 -17.71 -27.62
N GLY A 573 -3.34 -16.69 -27.92
CA GLY A 573 -4.64 -16.77 -28.58
C GLY A 573 -4.79 -15.73 -29.68
N GLU A 574 -5.91 -15.02 -29.66
CA GLU A 574 -6.31 -14.07 -30.70
C GLU A 574 -5.44 -12.80 -30.74
N SER A 575 -5.07 -12.37 -31.94
CA SER A 575 -4.24 -11.18 -32.14
C SER A 575 -4.99 -9.89 -31.84
N LEU A 576 -4.32 -8.95 -31.19
CA LEU A 576 -4.82 -7.61 -30.90
C LEU A 576 -4.27 -6.61 -31.91
N GLN A 577 -5.10 -5.61 -32.25
CA GLN A 577 -4.68 -4.51 -33.11
C GLN A 577 -3.79 -3.55 -32.33
N ILE A 578 -2.69 -3.12 -32.95
CA ILE A 578 -1.78 -2.11 -32.41
C ILE A 578 -1.94 -0.84 -33.23
N GLU A 579 -2.42 0.21 -32.59
CA GLU A 579 -2.43 1.55 -33.16
C GLU A 579 -1.08 2.22 -32.89
N ARG A 580 -0.39 2.66 -33.96
CA ARG A 580 0.90 3.36 -33.86
C ARG A 580 0.67 4.86 -34.02
N GLY A 581 0.87 5.63 -32.96
CA GLY A 581 0.64 7.08 -32.96
C GLY A 581 1.94 7.90 -33.06
N PRO A 582 1.90 9.12 -33.64
CA PRO A 582 2.94 10.13 -33.45
C PRO A 582 2.86 10.70 -32.02
N CYS A 583 4.02 10.92 -31.37
CA CYS A 583 4.09 11.47 -30.02
C CYS A 583 3.73 12.96 -30.03
N ALA A 584 2.87 13.44 -29.13
CA ALA A 584 2.67 14.88 -28.91
C ALA A 584 3.96 15.46 -28.30
N VAL A 585 4.57 16.43 -28.98
CA VAL A 585 5.71 17.21 -28.47
C VAL A 585 5.30 18.68 -28.41
N SER A 586 5.52 19.31 -27.27
CA SER A 586 5.76 20.75 -27.18
C SER A 586 7.27 20.97 -27.09
N GLY A 587 7.91 21.40 -28.20
CA GLY A 587 9.33 21.77 -28.23
C GLY A 587 10.09 21.28 -29.48
N PRO A 588 10.85 22.14 -30.19
CA PRO A 588 11.42 21.82 -31.49
C PRO A 588 12.85 21.28 -31.33
N ASP A 589 13.02 19.95 -31.26
CA ASP A 589 14.23 19.30 -31.77
C ASP A 589 13.95 17.83 -32.08
N ALA A 590 13.98 17.53 -33.37
CA ALA A 590 13.63 16.24 -33.93
C ALA A 590 14.86 15.31 -33.96
N THR A 591 14.91 14.38 -33.01
CA THR A 591 15.58 13.08 -33.16
C THR A 591 14.55 11.99 -32.83
N GLY A 592 14.39 11.03 -33.75
CA GLY A 592 13.24 10.13 -33.80
C GLY A 592 13.05 9.30 -32.53
N LYS A 593 11.97 9.58 -31.78
CA LYS A 593 11.51 8.72 -30.68
C LYS A 593 10.69 7.54 -31.22
N PRO A 594 10.77 6.35 -30.59
CA PRO A 594 9.93 5.22 -30.95
C PRO A 594 8.42 5.56 -30.89
N ALA A 595 7.66 5.05 -31.85
CA ALA A 595 6.21 5.24 -31.92
C ALA A 595 5.51 4.65 -30.68
N GLN A 596 4.59 5.42 -30.08
CA GLN A 596 3.73 4.89 -29.01
C GLN A 596 2.80 3.81 -29.60
N CYS A 597 2.73 2.66 -28.94
CA CYS A 597 1.86 1.55 -29.34
C CYS A 597 0.65 1.51 -28.40
N ARG A 598 -0.55 1.72 -28.94
CA ARG A 598 -1.82 1.67 -28.20
C ARG A 598 -2.59 0.42 -28.56
N ILE A 599 -3.15 -0.24 -27.54
CA ILE A 599 -3.91 -1.47 -27.67
C ILE A 599 -5.23 -1.28 -26.90
N GLY A 600 -6.33 -1.26 -27.64
CA GLY A 600 -7.68 -1.21 -27.07
C GLY A 600 -8.15 -2.62 -26.70
N ILE A 601 -8.61 -2.80 -25.46
CA ILE A 601 -9.12 -4.07 -24.95
C ILE A 601 -10.48 -3.81 -24.31
N ARG A 602 -11.53 -4.47 -24.81
CA ARG A 602 -12.86 -4.45 -24.19
C ARG A 602 -12.97 -5.61 -23.20
N LEU A 603 -13.17 -5.29 -21.93
CA LEU A 603 -13.32 -6.26 -20.85
C LEU A 603 -14.79 -6.43 -20.47
N ARG A 604 -15.25 -7.68 -20.46
CA ARG A 604 -16.56 -8.05 -19.91
C ARG A 604 -16.62 -7.78 -18.40
N PRO A 605 -17.81 -7.74 -17.79
CA PRO A 605 -17.95 -7.66 -16.34
C PRO A 605 -17.11 -8.75 -15.67
N LYS A 606 -16.33 -8.38 -14.65
CA LYS A 606 -15.51 -9.31 -13.85
C LYS A 606 -14.45 -10.08 -14.64
N GLN A 607 -14.15 -9.68 -15.88
CA GLN A 607 -13.21 -10.42 -16.73
C GLN A 607 -11.76 -10.19 -16.28
N ILE A 608 -11.02 -11.29 -16.20
CA ILE A 608 -9.56 -11.30 -16.14
C ILE A 608 -9.04 -11.55 -17.56
N ALA A 609 -8.16 -10.68 -18.05
CA ALA A 609 -7.53 -10.77 -19.36
C ALA A 609 -6.02 -10.85 -19.20
N THR A 610 -5.37 -11.77 -19.93
CA THR A 610 -3.91 -11.79 -20.06
C THR A 610 -3.56 -11.42 -21.49
N VAL A 611 -2.57 -10.55 -21.65
CA VAL A 611 -2.06 -10.08 -22.94
C VAL A 611 -0.57 -10.35 -22.99
N LEU A 612 -0.09 -10.88 -24.11
CA LEU A 612 1.34 -10.97 -24.42
C LEU A 612 1.69 -9.84 -25.38
N LEU A 613 2.68 -9.03 -25.00
CA LEU A 613 3.24 -7.98 -25.82
C LEU A 613 4.61 -8.41 -26.31
N TYR A 614 4.79 -8.54 -27.61
CA TYR A 614 6.06 -8.92 -28.22
C TYR A 614 6.83 -7.64 -28.60
N PRO A 615 7.97 -7.34 -27.96
CA PRO A 615 8.79 -6.19 -28.31
C PRO A 615 9.32 -6.28 -29.75
N ALA A 616 9.55 -5.15 -30.41
CA ALA A 616 10.10 -5.14 -31.77
C ALA A 616 11.58 -5.56 -31.79
N THR A 617 12.04 -6.12 -32.91
CA THR A 617 13.47 -6.47 -33.09
C THR A 617 14.35 -5.21 -32.97
N GLY A 618 15.38 -5.25 -32.11
CA GLY A 618 16.26 -4.11 -31.85
C GLY A 618 15.77 -3.14 -30.76
N THR A 619 14.68 -3.45 -30.04
CA THR A 619 14.30 -2.71 -28.82
C THR A 619 15.12 -3.11 -27.60
N ARG A 620 15.88 -4.20 -27.67
CA ARG A 620 16.98 -4.45 -26.75
C ARG A 620 18.09 -3.51 -27.21
N GLY A 621 18.22 -2.36 -26.55
CA GLY A 621 19.21 -1.33 -26.85
C GLY A 621 20.61 -1.92 -26.99
#